data_AF-A0A9E2Z6M6-F1
#
_entry.id   AF-A0A9E2Z6M6-F1
#
_cell.length_a   1.000
_cell.length_b   1.000
_cell.length_c   1.000
_cell.angle_alpha   90.00
_cell.angle_beta   90.00
_cell.angle_gamma   90.00
#
_symmetry.space_group_name_H-M   'P 1'
#
loop_
_entity.id
_entity.type
_entity.pdbx_description
1 polymer ?
#
loop_
_entity_poly.entity_id
_entity_poly.type
_entity_poly.pdbx_seq_one_letter_code
_entity_poly.pdbx_strand_id
1 'polypeptide(L)'
;MVDKPPSLEDIVIDLVERVSRLEERKAGSRGDTFWMLDVLRGRDQDASGHVVFAGVVHTPTGRQFEWQEERTVVELVDDEWAKAAASLAALGHPVRLALLRALYEGVHTVRELGSLPDVGTTGQIYHHMRDLQAAGWVRQERRNSYTIPPDRIVPLLAILSAATSSP
;
A
#
# COMPACT_ATOMS: atom_id res chain seq x y z
N MET A 1 -29.97 -49.73 7.40
CA MET A 1 -28.50 -49.63 7.45
C MET A 1 -28.20 -48.21 7.89
N VAL A 2 -27.81 -48.01 9.15
CA VAL A 2 -27.43 -46.67 9.65
C VAL A 2 -25.97 -46.48 9.27
N ASP A 3 -25.69 -45.47 8.46
CA ASP A 3 -24.33 -45.16 8.03
C ASP A 3 -23.49 -44.80 9.26
N LYS A 4 -22.39 -45.52 9.46
CA LYS A 4 -21.50 -45.29 10.61
C LYS A 4 -20.80 -43.95 10.36
N PRO A 5 -20.82 -43.00 11.31
CA PRO A 5 -20.11 -41.73 11.12
C PRO A 5 -18.63 -42.02 10.88
N PRO A 6 -17.97 -41.20 10.02
CA PRO A 6 -16.56 -41.40 9.69
C PRO A 6 -15.72 -41.45 10.96
N SER A 7 -14.75 -42.36 10.98
CA SER A 7 -13.86 -42.50 12.13
C SER A 7 -12.97 -41.26 12.26
N LEU A 8 -12.38 -41.06 13.44
CA LEU A 8 -11.40 -39.98 13.62
C LEU A 8 -10.23 -40.11 12.63
N GLU A 9 -9.82 -41.34 12.33
CA GLU A 9 -8.74 -41.62 11.37
C GLU A 9 -9.13 -41.17 9.96
N ASP A 10 -10.36 -41.46 9.52
CA ASP A 10 -10.86 -41.02 8.21
C ASP A 10 -10.92 -39.48 8.11
N ILE A 11 -11.34 -38.82 9.19
CA ILE A 11 -11.39 -37.36 9.26
C ILE A 11 -9.98 -36.76 9.24
N VAL A 12 -9.02 -37.36 9.96
CA VAL A 12 -7.63 -36.90 9.97
C VAL A 12 -6.98 -37.10 8.60
N ILE A 13 -7.26 -38.21 7.91
CA ILE A 13 -6.77 -38.45 6.55
C ILE A 13 -7.32 -37.40 5.59
N ASP A 14 -8.64 -37.12 5.59
CA ASP A 14 -9.24 -36.07 4.76
C ASP A 14 -8.64 -34.68 5.08
N LEU A 15 -8.44 -34.38 6.37
CA LEU A 15 -7.85 -33.12 6.80
C LEU A 15 -6.41 -32.99 6.31
N VAL A 16 -5.59 -34.03 6.42
CA VAL A 16 -4.21 -34.04 5.93
C VAL A 16 -4.18 -33.83 4.42
N GLU A 17 -5.00 -34.57 3.65
CA GLU A 17 -5.08 -34.41 2.20
C GLU A 17 -5.57 -33.02 1.77
N ARG A 18 -6.48 -32.42 2.53
CA ARG A 18 -6.97 -31.06 2.27
C ARG A 18 -5.92 -30.01 2.63
N VAL A 19 -5.21 -30.18 3.74
CA VAL A 19 -4.11 -29.30 4.15
C VAL A 19 -2.98 -29.38 3.13
N SER A 20 -2.55 -30.56 2.69
CA SER A 20 -1.52 -30.70 1.65
C SER A 20 -1.91 -30.00 0.35
N ARG A 21 -3.16 -30.16 -0.11
CA ARG A 21 -3.67 -29.42 -1.28
C ARG A 21 -3.68 -27.90 -1.09
N LEU A 22 -3.95 -27.41 0.13
CA LEU A 22 -3.90 -25.98 0.45
C LEU A 22 -2.46 -25.46 0.51
N GLU A 23 -1.54 -26.25 1.08
CA GLU A 23 -0.12 -25.93 1.14
C GLU A 23 0.52 -25.90 -0.24
N GLU A 24 0.18 -26.83 -1.13
CA GLU A 24 0.61 -26.84 -2.54
C GLU A 24 0.11 -25.61 -3.31
N ARG A 25 -1.16 -25.23 -3.14
CA ARG A 25 -1.70 -23.98 -3.74
C ARG A 25 -0.97 -22.74 -3.24
N LYS A 26 -0.67 -22.70 -1.94
CA LYS A 26 0.08 -21.59 -1.32
C LYS A 26 1.54 -21.55 -1.76
N ALA A 27 2.16 -22.72 -1.97
CA ALA A 27 3.52 -22.84 -2.51
C ALA A 27 3.59 -22.39 -3.97
N GLY A 28 2.60 -22.76 -4.80
CA GLY A 28 2.45 -22.25 -6.18
C GLY A 28 2.34 -20.73 -6.22
N SER A 29 1.54 -20.13 -5.33
CA SER A 29 1.42 -18.67 -5.19
C SER A 29 2.71 -17.96 -4.74
N ARG A 30 3.62 -18.63 -4.02
CA ARG A 30 4.94 -18.08 -3.65
C ARG A 30 5.99 -18.23 -4.76
N GLY A 31 5.79 -19.15 -5.70
CA GLY A 31 6.69 -19.44 -6.81
C GLY A 31 6.27 -18.83 -8.15
N ASP A 32 5.00 -18.45 -8.31
CA ASP A 32 4.53 -17.73 -9.49
C ASP A 32 4.93 -16.26 -9.40
N THR A 33 6.05 -15.91 -10.04
CA THR A 33 6.50 -14.53 -10.24
C THR A 33 5.39 -13.61 -10.76
N PHE A 34 4.34 -14.18 -11.38
CA PHE A 34 3.23 -13.47 -12.01
C PHE A 34 1.85 -13.85 -11.48
N TRP A 35 1.73 -14.39 -10.26
CA TRP A 35 0.44 -14.82 -9.69
C TRP A 35 -0.67 -13.75 -9.78
N MET A 36 -0.30 -12.48 -9.58
CA MET A 36 -1.22 -11.34 -9.69
C MET A 36 -1.71 -11.15 -11.13
N LEU A 37 -0.84 -11.35 -12.13
CA LEU A 37 -1.24 -11.26 -13.54
C LEU A 37 -2.18 -12.39 -13.94
N ASP A 38 -2.06 -13.57 -13.35
CA ASP A 38 -3.01 -14.67 -13.59
C ASP A 38 -4.38 -14.37 -13.01
N VAL A 39 -4.41 -13.75 -11.82
CA VAL A 39 -5.64 -13.25 -11.21
C VAL A 39 -6.30 -12.20 -12.10
N LEU A 40 -5.54 -11.25 -12.66
CA LEU A 40 -6.07 -10.22 -13.55
C LEU A 40 -6.55 -10.79 -14.89
N ARG A 41 -5.78 -11.70 -15.51
CA ARG A 41 -6.17 -12.38 -16.75
C ARG A 41 -7.44 -13.21 -16.60
N GLY A 42 -7.66 -13.82 -15.43
CA GLY A 42 -8.88 -14.55 -15.13
C GLY A 42 -10.13 -13.67 -14.96
N ARG A 43 -9.95 -12.36 -14.82
CA ARG A 43 -11.03 -11.35 -14.65
C ARG A 43 -11.32 -10.57 -15.93
N ASP A 44 -10.58 -10.86 -17.01
CA ASP A 44 -10.57 -10.14 -18.28
C ASP A 44 -11.90 -10.28 -19.04
N GLN A 45 -12.92 -9.55 -18.55
CA GLN A 45 -14.19 -9.32 -19.23
C GLN A 45 -14.16 -8.00 -20.03
N ASP A 46 -13.20 -7.11 -19.71
CA ASP A 46 -12.99 -5.82 -20.36
C ASP A 46 -11.71 -5.84 -21.21
N ALA A 47 -11.85 -5.62 -22.53
CA ALA A 47 -10.78 -5.81 -23.51
C ALA A 47 -9.50 -4.95 -23.32
N SER A 48 -9.51 -3.96 -22.43
CA SER A 48 -8.40 -3.04 -22.20
C SER A 48 -7.56 -3.40 -20.96
N GLY A 49 -8.01 -4.34 -20.12
CA GLY A 49 -7.29 -4.79 -18.95
C GLY A 49 -7.40 -3.88 -17.71
N HIS A 50 -6.67 -4.27 -16.66
CA HIS A 50 -6.77 -3.71 -15.31
C HIS A 50 -5.39 -3.37 -14.74
N VAL A 51 -5.31 -2.32 -13.93
CA VAL A 51 -4.15 -1.98 -13.11
C VAL A 51 -4.54 -2.14 -11.65
N VAL A 52 -3.77 -2.94 -10.92
CA VAL A 52 -3.97 -3.17 -9.48
C VAL A 52 -2.71 -2.81 -8.72
N PHE A 53 -2.88 -2.22 -7.54
CA PHE A 53 -1.84 -2.17 -6.54
C PHE A 53 -2.42 -2.54 -5.17
N ALA A 54 -1.61 -3.21 -4.36
CA ALA A 54 -2.00 -3.66 -3.03
C ALA A 54 -0.80 -3.64 -2.09
N GLY A 55 -1.06 -3.61 -0.79
CA GLY A 55 -0.01 -3.64 0.21
C GLY A 55 -0.54 -4.10 1.57
N VAL A 56 0.29 -4.90 2.26
CA VAL A 56 0.15 -5.23 3.67
C VAL A 56 1.33 -4.60 4.40
N VAL A 57 1.06 -3.57 5.19
CA VAL A 57 2.09 -2.72 5.78
C VAL A 57 2.04 -2.82 7.29
N HIS A 58 3.18 -3.17 7.89
CA HIS A 58 3.41 -3.12 9.32
C HIS A 58 4.31 -1.93 9.62
N THR A 59 3.81 -0.92 10.32
CA THR A 59 4.61 0.26 10.66
C THR A 59 5.49 -0.01 11.88
N PRO A 60 6.61 0.74 12.04
CA PRO A 60 7.42 0.68 13.25
C PRO A 60 6.64 0.97 14.54
N THR A 61 5.53 1.71 14.44
CA THR A 61 4.60 2.02 15.54
C THR A 61 3.63 0.88 15.88
N GLY A 62 3.76 -0.29 15.26
CA GLY A 62 2.92 -1.48 15.50
C GLY A 62 1.54 -1.43 14.84
N ARG A 63 1.29 -0.47 13.94
CA ARG A 63 0.03 -0.36 13.20
C ARG A 63 0.09 -1.25 11.96
N GLN A 64 -1.06 -1.78 11.57
CA GLN A 64 -1.22 -2.62 10.40
C GLN A 64 -2.19 -1.96 9.42
N PHE A 65 -1.83 -1.96 8.14
CA PHE A 65 -2.66 -1.45 7.07
C PHE A 65 -2.72 -2.47 5.94
N GLU A 66 -3.93 -2.74 5.50
CA GLU A 66 -4.21 -3.55 4.33
C GLU A 66 -5.01 -2.69 3.38
N TRP A 67 -4.53 -2.58 2.14
CA TRP A 67 -5.18 -1.80 1.11
C TRP A 67 -4.98 -2.48 -0.23
N GLN A 68 -6.00 -2.41 -1.07
CA GLN A 68 -5.95 -2.79 -2.47
C GLN A 68 -6.82 -1.81 -3.25
N GLU A 69 -6.34 -1.41 -4.41
CA GLU A 69 -7.12 -0.66 -5.39
C GLU A 69 -6.89 -1.28 -6.77
N GLU A 70 -7.98 -1.48 -7.48
CA GLU A 70 -8.02 -1.98 -8.86
C GLU A 70 -8.79 -0.95 -9.69
N ARG A 71 -8.24 -0.56 -10.84
CA ARG A 71 -8.86 0.35 -11.79
C ARG A 71 -8.75 -0.26 -13.19
N THR A 72 -9.77 -0.05 -14.01
CA THR A 72 -9.66 -0.45 -15.43
C THR A 72 -8.71 0.50 -16.16
N VAL A 73 -8.05 0.02 -17.21
CA VAL A 73 -7.19 0.88 -18.04
C VAL A 73 -8.03 1.98 -18.70
N VAL A 74 -9.28 1.68 -19.09
CA VAL A 74 -10.20 2.66 -19.68
C VAL A 74 -10.45 3.81 -18.70
N GLU A 75 -10.80 3.52 -17.44
CA GLU A 75 -10.99 4.55 -16.42
C GLU A 75 -9.75 5.42 -16.21
N LEU A 76 -8.56 4.81 -16.18
CA LEU A 76 -7.31 5.55 -15.97
C LEU A 76 -6.92 6.42 -17.16
N VAL A 77 -7.19 5.97 -18.38
CA VAL A 77 -6.87 6.72 -19.61
C VAL A 77 -7.89 7.84 -19.87
N ASP A 78 -9.17 7.59 -19.57
CA ASP A 78 -10.23 8.58 -19.74
C ASP A 78 -10.27 9.61 -18.59
N ASP A 79 -9.62 9.31 -17.46
CA ASP A 79 -9.45 10.25 -16.36
C ASP A 79 -8.60 11.47 -16.77
N GLU A 80 -8.92 12.63 -16.20
CA GLU A 80 -8.12 13.84 -16.40
C GLU A 80 -6.80 13.76 -15.62
N TRP A 81 -5.72 13.35 -16.29
CA TRP A 81 -4.39 13.15 -15.67
C TRP A 81 -3.86 14.40 -14.95
N ALA A 82 -4.28 15.60 -15.37
CA ALA A 82 -3.95 16.85 -14.70
C ALA A 82 -4.40 16.87 -13.22
N LYS A 83 -5.45 16.12 -12.85
CA LYS A 83 -5.89 15.96 -11.45
C LYS A 83 -4.82 15.31 -10.56
N ALA A 84 -3.96 14.46 -11.11
CA ALA A 84 -2.87 13.82 -10.39
C ALA A 84 -1.64 14.75 -10.21
N ALA A 85 -1.51 15.79 -11.04
CA ALA A 85 -0.29 16.60 -11.13
C ALA A 85 0.10 17.25 -9.79
N ALA A 86 -0.84 17.88 -9.09
CA ALA A 86 -0.57 18.52 -7.81
C ALA A 86 -0.14 17.50 -6.74
N SER A 87 -0.77 16.32 -6.74
CA SER A 87 -0.45 15.24 -5.80
C SER A 87 0.95 14.67 -6.06
N LEU A 88 1.30 14.40 -7.31
CA LEU A 88 2.62 13.90 -7.70
C LEU A 88 3.72 14.96 -7.50
N ALA A 89 3.45 16.22 -7.84
CA ALA A 89 4.38 17.32 -7.63
C ALA A 89 4.75 17.50 -6.14
N ALA A 90 3.78 17.29 -5.23
CA ALA A 90 4.05 17.29 -3.80
C ALA A 90 5.00 16.18 -3.35
N LEU A 91 5.10 15.05 -4.07
CA LEU A 91 6.07 13.98 -3.77
C LEU A 91 7.44 14.22 -4.43
N GLY A 92 7.50 14.97 -5.54
CA GLY A 92 8.72 15.24 -6.32
C GLY A 92 9.74 16.17 -5.66
N HIS A 93 9.90 16.16 -4.33
CA HIS A 93 10.87 17.01 -3.62
C HIS A 93 11.56 16.24 -2.48
N PRO A 94 12.91 16.22 -2.42
CA PRO A 94 13.66 15.41 -1.47
C PRO A 94 13.26 15.64 0.00
N VAL A 95 13.15 16.91 0.41
CA VAL A 95 12.76 17.27 1.78
C VAL A 95 11.35 16.77 2.12
N ARG A 96 10.40 16.82 1.17
CA ARG A 96 9.03 16.35 1.42
C ARG A 96 8.99 14.83 1.59
N LEU A 97 9.79 14.09 0.81
CA LEU A 97 9.96 12.66 0.98
C LEU A 97 10.62 12.30 2.32
N ALA A 98 11.64 13.06 2.75
CA ALA A 98 12.27 12.88 4.05
C ALA A 98 11.28 13.11 5.21
N LEU A 99 10.47 14.16 5.11
CA LEU A 99 9.41 14.45 6.09
C LEU A 99 8.34 13.34 6.11
N LEU A 100 7.87 12.86 4.96
CA LEU A 100 6.92 11.74 4.87
C LEU A 100 7.51 10.46 5.47
N ARG A 101 8.79 10.16 5.21
CA ARG A 101 9.49 9.02 5.82
C ARG A 101 9.51 9.13 7.34
N ALA A 102 9.84 10.31 7.88
CA ALA A 102 9.84 10.53 9.33
C ALA A 102 8.43 10.36 9.94
N LEU A 103 7.40 10.88 9.28
CA LEU A 103 6.00 10.66 9.69
C LEU A 103 5.62 9.18 9.68
N TYR A 104 6.07 8.43 8.67
CA TYR A 104 5.87 6.98 8.57
C TYR A 104 6.59 6.21 9.70
N GLU A 105 7.79 6.66 10.07
CA GLU A 105 8.60 6.11 11.17
C GLU A 105 8.05 6.48 12.56
N GLY A 106 7.03 7.35 12.65
CA GLY A 106 6.34 7.70 13.90
C GLY A 106 6.72 9.05 14.51
N VAL A 107 7.48 9.88 13.78
CA VAL A 107 7.74 11.27 14.19
C VAL A 107 6.54 12.12 13.80
N HIS A 108 5.85 12.74 14.76
CA HIS A 108 4.60 13.45 14.46
C HIS A 108 4.68 14.96 14.63
N THR A 109 5.60 15.48 15.44
CA THR A 109 5.62 16.90 15.78
C THR A 109 6.59 17.71 14.90
N VAL A 110 6.23 18.95 14.59
CA VAL A 110 7.10 19.88 13.84
C VAL A 110 8.45 20.10 14.55
N ARG A 111 8.47 20.04 15.89
CA ARG A 111 9.71 20.17 16.67
C ARG A 111 10.67 19.00 16.41
N GLU A 112 10.17 17.78 16.46
CA GLU A 112 10.96 16.58 16.20
C GLU A 112 11.38 16.52 14.72
N LEU A 113 10.46 16.83 13.80
CA LEU A 113 10.76 16.95 12.38
C LEU A 113 11.90 17.95 12.15
N GLY A 114 11.86 19.13 12.79
CA GLY A 114 12.92 20.13 12.68
C GLY A 114 14.25 19.76 13.35
N SER A 115 14.32 18.63 14.05
CA SER A 115 15.57 18.08 14.56
C SER A 115 16.25 17.13 13.56
N LEU A 116 15.58 16.80 12.45
CA LEU A 116 16.14 15.94 11.41
C LEU A 116 17.20 16.71 10.60
N PRO A 117 18.26 16.03 10.14
CA PRO A 117 19.19 16.63 9.19
C PRO A 117 18.48 16.95 7.88
N ASP A 118 18.90 18.02 7.22
CA ASP A 118 18.54 18.35 5.84
C ASP A 118 17.05 18.63 5.55
N VAL A 119 16.19 18.80 6.56
CA VAL A 119 14.77 19.20 6.36
C VAL A 119 14.53 20.70 6.31
N GLY A 120 15.59 21.49 6.55
CA GLY A 120 15.55 22.95 6.55
C GLY A 120 15.05 23.58 7.85
N THR A 121 14.76 24.88 7.79
CA THR A 121 14.29 25.69 8.90
C THR A 121 12.83 25.37 9.27
N THR A 122 12.41 25.73 10.48
CA THR A 122 11.01 25.60 10.92
C THR A 122 10.01 26.23 9.95
N GLY A 123 10.33 27.37 9.35
CA GLY A 123 9.49 28.03 8.34
C GLY A 123 9.32 27.20 7.07
N GLN A 124 10.40 26.57 6.60
CA GLN A 124 10.37 25.65 5.44
C GLN A 124 9.56 24.39 5.75
N ILE A 125 9.67 23.85 6.96
CA ILE A 125 8.87 22.67 7.37
C ILE A 125 7.37 23.00 7.31
N TYR A 126 6.93 24.15 7.84
CA TYR A 126 5.53 24.57 7.73
C TYR A 126 5.07 24.74 6.29
N HIS A 127 5.94 25.26 5.41
CA HIS A 127 5.66 25.36 3.98
C HIS A 127 5.47 23.95 3.38
N HIS A 128 6.40 23.04 3.61
CA HIS A 128 6.34 21.67 3.11
C HIS A 128 5.13 20.89 3.64
N MET A 129 4.81 21.03 4.93
CA MET A 129 3.62 20.42 5.52
C MET A 129 2.33 20.96 4.89
N ARG A 130 2.27 22.27 4.60
CA ARG A 130 1.12 22.86 3.91
C ARG A 130 0.96 22.32 2.50
N ASP A 131 2.04 22.22 1.73
CA ASP A 131 2.01 21.65 0.37
C ASP A 131 1.54 20.19 0.40
N LEU A 132 2.11 19.38 1.30
CA LEU A 132 1.73 17.98 1.48
C LEU A 132 0.27 17.83 1.94
N GLN A 133 -0.20 18.72 2.81
CA GLN A 133 -1.57 18.70 3.31
C GLN A 133 -2.57 19.11 2.22
N ALA A 134 -2.25 20.13 1.43
CA ALA A 134 -3.07 20.55 0.28
C ALA A 134 -3.17 19.44 -0.78
N ALA A 135 -2.09 18.66 -0.97
CA ALA A 135 -2.07 17.48 -1.83
C ALA A 135 -2.70 16.22 -1.20
N GLY A 136 -3.15 16.28 0.05
CA GLY A 136 -3.81 15.18 0.76
C GLY A 136 -2.86 14.09 1.29
N TRP A 137 -1.54 14.29 1.24
CA TRP A 137 -0.55 13.32 1.71
C TRP A 137 -0.38 13.29 3.22
N VAL A 138 -0.66 14.40 3.89
CA VAL A 138 -0.64 14.49 5.35
C VAL A 138 -1.90 15.16 5.87
N ARG A 139 -2.25 14.85 7.12
CA ARG A 139 -3.32 15.51 7.87
C ARG A 139 -2.73 16.07 9.15
N GLN A 140 -3.16 17.27 9.51
CA GLN A 140 -2.89 17.82 10.83
C GLN A 140 -3.81 17.15 11.86
N GLU A 141 -3.25 16.41 12.81
CA GLU A 141 -4.02 15.74 13.86
C GLU A 141 -4.23 16.64 15.08
N ARG A 142 -3.19 17.41 15.43
CA ARG A 142 -3.19 18.41 16.52
C ARG A 142 -2.36 19.62 16.09
N ARG A 143 -2.39 20.67 16.91
CA ARG A 143 -1.51 21.83 16.70
C ARG A 143 -0.05 21.35 16.59
N ASN A 144 0.62 21.72 15.50
CA ASN A 144 2.00 21.36 15.19
C ASN A 144 2.28 19.84 15.11
N SER A 145 1.26 19.01 14.86
CA SER A 145 1.38 17.56 14.73
C SER A 145 0.72 17.05 13.46
N TYR A 146 1.42 16.22 12.69
CA TYR A 146 0.99 15.71 11.40
C TYR A 146 1.10 14.18 11.35
N THR A 147 0.24 13.57 10.53
CA THR A 147 0.27 12.14 10.23
C THR A 147 -0.01 11.91 8.75
N ILE A 148 0.47 10.81 8.20
CA ILE A 148 -0.01 10.29 6.92
C ILE A 148 -1.39 9.66 7.16
N PRO A 149 -2.44 9.98 6.37
CA PRO A 149 -3.72 9.31 6.46
C PRO A 149 -3.58 7.80 6.23
N PRO A 150 -4.29 6.94 6.97
CA PRO A 150 -4.23 5.48 6.80
C PRO A 150 -4.39 5.00 5.35
N ASP A 151 -5.35 5.60 4.63
CA ASP A 151 -5.68 5.36 3.23
C ASP A 151 -4.62 5.86 2.24
N ARG A 152 -3.59 6.58 2.71
CA ARG A 152 -2.48 7.07 1.89
C ARG A 152 -1.17 6.31 2.09
N ILE A 153 -1.08 5.44 3.10
CA ILE A 153 0.16 4.72 3.40
C ILE A 153 0.54 3.76 2.26
N VAL A 154 -0.38 2.87 1.87
CA VAL A 154 -0.12 1.93 0.78
C VAL A 154 0.04 2.65 -0.57
N PRO A 155 -0.81 3.61 -0.96
CA PRO A 155 -0.59 4.39 -2.18
C PRO A 155 0.77 5.10 -2.23
N LEU A 156 1.22 5.71 -1.12
CA LEU A 156 2.53 6.34 -1.05
C LEU A 156 3.66 5.34 -1.32
N LEU A 157 3.63 4.18 -0.67
CA LEU A 157 4.65 3.15 -0.86
C LEU A 157 4.60 2.54 -2.26
N ALA A 158 3.41 2.37 -2.84
CA ALA A 158 3.23 1.91 -4.22
C ALA A 158 3.84 2.88 -5.23
N ILE A 159 3.61 4.20 -5.08
CA ILE A 159 4.20 5.22 -5.94
C ILE A 159 5.73 5.20 -5.83
N LEU A 160 6.28 5.13 -4.62
CA LEU A 160 7.72 5.05 -4.42
C LEU A 160 8.30 3.78 -5.06
N SER A 161 7.64 2.63 -4.87
CA SER A 161 8.05 1.36 -5.47
C SER A 161 8.07 1.44 -7.00
N ALA A 162 7.03 2.00 -7.62
CA ALA A 162 6.94 2.17 -9.08
C ALA A 162 7.98 3.18 -9.61
N ALA A 163 8.33 4.21 -8.83
CA ALA A 163 9.33 5.19 -9.21
C ALA A 163 10.77 4.66 -9.08
N THR A 164 11.02 3.66 -8.23
CA THR A 164 12.35 3.07 -8.00
C THR A 164 12.54 1.68 -8.59
N SER A 165 11.47 1.05 -9.11
CA SER A 165 11.59 -0.24 -9.77
C SER A 165 12.50 -0.10 -10.98
N SER A 166 13.59 -0.86 -10.99
CA SER A 166 14.46 -0.93 -12.16
C SER A 166 13.68 -1.58 -13.31
N PRO A 167 13.77 -1.07 -14.55
CA PRO A 167 13.28 -1.78 -15.72
C PRO A 167 14.06 -3.09 -15.96
#